data_AF-A0A0M3K6K0-F1
#
_entry.id   AF-A0A0M3K6K0-F1
#
_cell.length_a   1.000
_cell.length_b   1.000
_cell.length_c   1.000
_cell.angle_alpha   90.00
_cell.angle_beta   90.00
_cell.angle_gamma   90.00
#
_symmetry.space_group_name_H-M   'P 1'
#
loop_
_entity.id
_entity.type
_entity.pdbx_description
1 polymer ?
#
loop_
_entity_poly.entity_id
_entity_poly.type
_entity_poly.pdbx_seq_one_letter_code
_entity_poly.pdbx_strand_id
1 'polypeptide(L)'
;LIDFGMARHYIGRNGVVKPRRKSSPFHVEALWYVTEDLMQDMSRFDDLWSVYYICVENMVGQLPWRFETEKKEVQNMKETINLLEQEYGEEPGPPASLVTLHRHLRQASFYNEPKYEQINADIELDMIQRNFSLGDRLDWQSSRRSKAMERRYRFLNYAHNCRKLHQKVIKQNDERSSYYYVEEADEAIQ
;
A
#
# COMPACT_ATOMS: atom_id res chain seq x y z
N LEU A 1 11.90 -2.79 1.84
CA LEU A 1 11.31 -3.23 3.12
C LEU A 1 12.35 -4.04 3.85
N ILE A 2 12.67 -3.62 5.06
CA ILE A 2 13.59 -4.28 5.99
C ILE A 2 12.83 -4.53 7.30
N ASP A 3 13.38 -5.38 8.15
CA ASP A 3 12.82 -5.76 9.45
C ASP A 3 11.39 -6.36 9.39
N PHE A 4 11.34 -7.69 9.35
CA PHE A 4 10.09 -8.44 9.40
C PHE A 4 9.82 -9.01 10.81
N GLY A 5 10.53 -8.54 11.84
CA GLY A 5 10.38 -9.05 13.22
C GLY A 5 8.99 -8.85 13.80
N MET A 6 8.27 -7.85 13.31
CA MET A 6 6.88 -7.55 13.70
C MET A 6 5.84 -8.03 12.68
N ALA A 7 6.28 -8.64 11.57
CA ALA A 7 5.37 -9.09 10.52
C ALA A 7 4.52 -10.28 11.01
N ARG A 8 3.26 -10.30 10.57
CA ARG A 8 2.32 -11.35 10.95
C ARG A 8 1.61 -11.93 9.73
N HIS A 9 1.50 -13.25 9.72
CA HIS A 9 0.68 -13.95 8.73
C HIS A 9 -0.80 -13.68 9.00
N TYR A 10 -1.43 -12.90 8.14
CA TYR A 10 -2.88 -12.64 8.18
C TYR A 10 -3.70 -13.74 7.48
N ILE A 11 -3.10 -14.50 6.56
CA ILE A 11 -3.73 -15.67 5.90
C ILE A 11 -3.36 -16.96 6.66
N GLY A 12 -4.35 -17.84 6.84
CA GLY A 12 -4.18 -19.20 7.36
C GLY A 12 -3.57 -20.17 6.33
N ARG A 13 -3.20 -21.37 6.76
CA ARG A 13 -2.72 -22.43 5.83
C ARG A 13 -3.78 -22.87 4.82
N ASN A 14 -5.05 -22.62 5.13
CA ASN A 14 -6.22 -22.89 4.30
C ASN A 14 -6.51 -21.77 3.27
N GLY A 15 -5.67 -20.73 3.17
CA GLY A 15 -5.89 -19.61 2.24
C GLY A 15 -6.92 -18.58 2.72
N VAL A 16 -7.52 -18.77 3.91
CA VAL A 16 -8.56 -17.87 4.44
C VAL A 16 -7.94 -16.81 5.36
N VAL A 17 -8.49 -15.59 5.34
CA VAL A 17 -8.10 -14.51 6.26
C VAL A 17 -8.42 -14.94 7.69
N LYS A 18 -7.43 -14.85 8.58
CA LYS A 18 -7.60 -15.18 10.01
C LYS A 18 -8.60 -14.21 10.64
N PRO A 19 -9.45 -14.69 11.58
CA PRO A 19 -10.36 -13.81 12.29
C PRO A 19 -9.58 -12.78 13.10
N ARG A 20 -10.13 -11.55 13.17
CA ARG A 20 -9.55 -10.47 13.95
C ARG A 20 -9.56 -10.84 15.44
N ARG A 21 -8.39 -10.80 16.11
CA ARG A 21 -8.35 -10.95 17.57
C ARG A 21 -8.89 -9.70 18.26
N LYS A 22 -9.58 -9.92 19.39
CA LYS A 22 -10.06 -8.86 20.29
C LYS A 22 -8.94 -8.20 21.11
N SER A 23 -7.80 -8.88 21.25
CA SER A 23 -6.63 -8.39 21.96
C SER A 23 -5.36 -8.94 21.31
N SER A 24 -4.42 -8.04 20.98
CA SER A 24 -3.12 -8.30 20.38
C SER A 24 -2.07 -7.57 21.22
N PRO A 25 -1.08 -8.28 21.77
CA PRO A 25 -0.01 -7.67 22.57
C PRO A 25 1.04 -6.93 21.73
N PHE A 26 0.90 -6.94 20.40
CA PHE A 26 1.86 -6.36 19.49
C PHE A 26 1.49 -4.90 19.22
N HIS A 27 2.16 -4.01 19.93
CA HIS A 27 2.05 -2.56 19.77
C HIS A 27 3.39 -2.03 19.23
N VAL A 28 3.49 -1.82 17.91
CA VAL A 28 4.30 -0.69 17.36
C VAL A 28 3.93 0.59 18.12
N GLU A 29 4.79 1.60 18.15
CA GLU A 29 4.53 2.90 18.78
C GLU A 29 3.22 3.53 18.28
N ALA A 30 2.49 4.20 19.17
CA ALA A 30 1.15 4.75 18.93
C ALA A 30 1.06 5.75 17.75
N LEU A 31 2.21 6.13 17.20
CA LEU A 31 2.41 7.15 16.19
C LEU A 31 1.75 6.81 14.84
N TRP A 32 1.52 5.53 14.52
CA TRP A 32 1.05 5.12 13.18
C TRP A 32 -0.35 4.50 13.13
N TYR A 33 -1.00 4.23 14.27
CA TYR A 33 -2.34 3.63 14.27
C TYR A 33 -3.46 4.63 14.01
N VAL A 34 -4.51 4.12 13.38
CA VAL A 34 -5.76 4.86 13.15
C VAL A 34 -6.95 4.21 13.87
N THR A 35 -6.81 2.99 14.39
CA THR A 35 -7.93 2.29 15.03
C THR A 35 -8.10 2.65 16.50
N GLU A 36 -9.34 3.00 16.88
CA GLU A 36 -9.76 3.35 18.25
C GLU A 36 -9.48 2.26 19.29
N ASP A 37 -9.55 0.99 18.88
CA ASP A 37 -9.23 -0.13 19.76
C ASP A 37 -7.78 -0.58 19.51
N LEU A 38 -6.85 0.11 20.17
CA LEU A 38 -5.39 -0.13 20.17
C LEU A 38 -5.01 -1.58 20.51
N MET A 39 -5.97 -2.40 20.97
CA MET A 39 -5.78 -3.80 21.30
C MET A 39 -6.17 -4.74 20.15
N GLN A 40 -6.81 -4.29 19.08
CA GLN A 40 -7.25 -5.20 18.01
C GLN A 40 -6.14 -5.51 17.00
N ASP A 41 -6.27 -6.64 16.29
CA ASP A 41 -5.33 -6.99 15.22
C ASP A 41 -5.33 -5.92 14.11
N MET A 42 -4.12 -5.59 13.63
CA MET A 42 -3.87 -4.70 12.49
C MET A 42 -4.31 -5.35 11.17
N SER A 43 -4.82 -4.52 10.28
CA SER A 43 -5.27 -4.83 8.94
C SER A 43 -4.26 -4.39 7.87
N ARG A 44 -4.49 -4.85 6.63
CA ARG A 44 -3.76 -4.36 5.44
C ARG A 44 -3.90 -2.85 5.21
N PHE A 45 -4.97 -2.24 5.71
CA PHE A 45 -5.18 -0.81 5.59
C PHE A 45 -4.34 -0.01 6.59
N ASP A 46 -3.95 -0.60 7.73
CA ASP A 46 -3.09 0.07 8.71
C ASP A 46 -1.66 0.27 8.18
N ASP A 47 -1.16 -0.69 7.39
CA ASP A 47 0.08 -0.52 6.63
C ASP A 47 -0.03 0.65 5.63
N LEU A 48 -1.17 0.78 4.94
CA LEU A 48 -1.40 1.86 3.98
C LEU A 48 -1.61 3.23 4.64
N TRP A 49 -2.18 3.28 5.85
CA TRP A 49 -2.22 4.49 6.67
C TRP A 49 -0.81 4.95 7.04
N SER A 50 0.06 4.02 7.41
CA SER A 50 1.47 4.33 7.68
C SER A 50 2.17 4.90 6.45
N VAL A 51 1.93 4.33 5.26
CA VAL A 51 2.43 4.88 3.98
C VAL A 51 1.89 6.29 3.74
N TYR A 52 0.60 6.53 3.95
CA TYR A 52 0.00 7.85 3.80
C TYR A 52 0.65 8.89 4.72
N TYR A 53 0.86 8.57 5.99
CA TYR A 53 1.50 9.47 6.93
C TYR A 53 2.97 9.76 6.57
N ILE A 54 3.72 8.76 6.10
CA ILE A 54 5.09 8.95 5.60
C ILE A 54 5.09 9.87 4.36
N CYS A 55 4.14 9.71 3.44
CA CYS A 55 4.01 10.57 2.27
C CYS A 55 3.72 12.03 2.67
N VAL A 56 2.77 12.24 3.58
CA VAL A 56 2.46 13.58 4.10
C VAL A 56 3.68 14.17 4.80
N GLU A 57 4.36 13.41 5.66
CA GLU A 57 5.57 13.87 6.36
C GLU A 57 6.67 14.28 5.38
N ASN A 58 6.90 13.51 4.31
CA ASN A 58 7.90 13.84 3.30
C ASN A 58 7.58 15.12 2.50
N MET A 59 6.29 15.43 2.30
CA MET A 59 5.87 16.59 1.51
C MET A 59 5.70 17.87 2.35
N VAL A 60 5.18 17.72 3.58
CA VAL A 60 4.93 18.84 4.52
C VAL A 60 6.15 19.09 5.42
N GLY A 61 7.01 18.08 5.60
CA GLY A 61 8.23 18.12 6.41
C GLY A 61 8.07 17.58 7.84
N GLN A 62 6.89 17.70 8.43
CA GLN A 62 6.59 17.14 9.74
C GLN A 62 5.09 16.83 9.93
N LEU A 63 4.79 15.81 10.74
CA LEU A 63 3.42 15.55 11.18
C LEU A 63 3.07 16.43 12.39
N PRO A 64 1.80 16.87 12.54
CA PRO A 64 1.37 17.72 13.66
C PRO A 64 1.65 17.15 15.05
N TRP A 65 1.56 15.82 15.20
CA TRP A 65 1.75 15.11 16.46
C TRP A 65 3.20 14.60 16.66
N ARG A 66 4.18 15.11 15.90
CA ARG A 66 5.58 14.68 15.99
C ARG A 66 6.18 14.78 17.40
N PHE A 67 5.79 15.80 18.15
CA PHE A 67 6.31 16.07 19.50
C PHE A 67 5.35 15.63 20.60
N GLU A 68 4.21 15.03 20.26
CA GLU A 68 3.25 14.55 21.23
C GLU A 68 3.64 13.15 21.72
N THR A 69 3.61 12.98 23.03
CA THR A 69 3.99 11.72 23.70
C THR A 69 2.76 10.98 24.23
N GLU A 70 1.66 11.69 24.49
CA GLU A 70 0.43 11.08 24.95
C GLU A 70 -0.31 10.41 23.79
N LYS A 71 -0.47 9.07 23.87
CA LYS A 71 -1.13 8.26 22.84
C LYS A 71 -2.55 8.74 22.52
N LYS A 72 -3.29 9.15 23.55
CA LYS A 72 -4.67 9.60 23.42
C LYS A 72 -4.77 10.93 22.67
N GLU A 73 -3.85 11.85 22.94
CA GLU A 73 -3.78 13.11 22.21
C GLU A 73 -3.33 12.89 20.77
N VAL A 74 -2.34 12.02 20.51
CA VAL A 74 -1.97 11.63 19.14
C VAL A 74 -3.19 11.10 18.38
N GLN A 75 -4.01 10.25 19.01
CA GLN A 75 -5.23 9.74 18.39
C GLN A 75 -6.24 10.86 18.11
N ASN A 76 -6.51 11.71 19.09
CA ASN A 76 -7.40 12.86 18.94
C ASN A 76 -6.93 13.78 17.80
N MET A 77 -5.62 14.06 17.70
CA MET A 77 -5.03 14.85 16.63
C MET A 77 -5.22 14.18 15.26
N LYS A 78 -5.07 12.86 15.15
CA LYS A 78 -5.32 12.13 13.89
C LYS A 78 -6.78 12.17 13.43
N GLU A 79 -7.72 12.23 14.36
CA GLU A 79 -9.16 12.31 14.07
C GLU A 79 -9.61 13.73 13.73
N THR A 80 -9.00 14.74 14.35
CA THR A 80 -9.40 16.14 14.24
C THR A 80 -8.65 16.93 13.17
N ILE A 81 -7.38 16.61 12.92
CA ILE A 81 -6.55 17.39 12.00
C ILE A 81 -6.72 16.87 10.57
N ASN A 82 -7.14 17.76 9.68
CA ASN A 82 -7.16 17.48 8.25
C ASN A 82 -5.76 17.65 7.64
N LEU A 83 -5.06 16.54 7.42
CA LEU A 83 -3.74 16.54 6.79
C LEU A 83 -3.75 17.01 5.32
N LEU A 84 -4.92 17.00 4.65
CA LEU A 84 -5.04 17.48 3.27
C LEU A 84 -5.05 19.01 3.16
N GLU A 85 -5.25 19.72 4.28
CA GLU A 85 -5.26 21.20 4.34
C GLU A 85 -3.91 21.79 4.77
N GLN A 86 -2.89 20.94 4.96
CA GLN A 86 -1.53 21.39 5.31
C GLN A 86 -0.83 22.07 4.13
N GLU A 87 0.26 22.77 4.41
CA GLU A 87 1.10 23.41 3.39
C GLU A 87 2.03 22.38 2.75
N TYR A 88 1.82 22.07 1.47
CA TYR A 88 2.61 21.10 0.69
C TYR A 88 3.81 21.77 0.00
N GLY A 89 4.57 22.57 0.74
CA GLY A 89 5.75 23.28 0.25
C GLY A 89 5.41 24.28 -0.87
N GLU A 90 6.00 24.10 -2.05
CA GLU A 90 5.76 24.96 -3.22
C GLU A 90 4.48 24.62 -3.98
N GLU A 91 3.84 23.49 -3.66
CA GLU A 91 2.62 23.04 -4.32
C GLU A 91 1.39 23.74 -3.71
N PRO A 92 0.37 24.07 -4.52
CA PRO A 92 -0.85 24.71 -4.04
C PRO A 92 -1.72 23.81 -3.16
N GLY A 93 -1.38 22.52 -3.02
CA GLY A 93 -2.11 21.56 -2.20
C GLY A 93 -1.59 20.13 -2.37
N PRO A 94 -2.24 19.15 -1.72
CA PRO A 94 -1.84 17.75 -1.81
C PRO A 94 -1.96 17.21 -3.23
N PRO A 95 -1.08 16.27 -3.63
CA PRO A 95 -1.24 15.54 -4.89
C PRO A 95 -2.59 14.83 -4.99
N ALA A 96 -3.16 14.76 -6.19
CA ALA A 96 -4.49 14.18 -6.41
C ALA A 96 -4.53 12.69 -6.04
N SER A 97 -3.42 11.98 -6.27
CA SER A 97 -3.23 10.59 -5.85
C SER A 97 -3.31 10.43 -4.32
N LEU A 98 -2.75 11.38 -3.57
CA LEU A 98 -2.77 11.37 -2.11
C LEU A 98 -4.19 11.60 -1.55
N VAL A 99 -4.96 12.50 -2.17
CA VAL A 99 -6.37 12.74 -1.83
C VAL A 99 -7.22 11.50 -2.09
N THR A 100 -7.03 10.84 -3.23
CA THR A 100 -7.76 9.61 -3.57
C THR A 100 -7.37 8.45 -2.66
N LEU A 101 -6.07 8.32 -2.32
CA LEU A 101 -5.61 7.36 -1.31
C LEU A 101 -6.29 7.58 0.04
N HIS A 102 -6.33 8.82 0.53
CA HIS A 102 -7.03 9.15 1.78
C HIS A 102 -8.50 8.73 1.74
N ARG A 103 -9.20 8.97 0.61
CA ARG A 103 -10.59 8.54 0.42
C ARG A 103 -10.75 7.02 0.49
N HIS A 104 -9.82 6.26 -0.10
CA HIS A 104 -9.82 4.79 -0.01
C HIS A 104 -9.58 4.30 1.42
N LEU A 105 -8.66 4.94 2.13
CA LEU A 105 -8.33 4.61 3.52
C LEU A 105 -9.51 4.86 4.49
N ARG A 106 -10.34 5.87 4.23
CA ARG A 106 -11.57 6.12 5.01
C ARG A 106 -12.61 5.00 4.88
N GLN A 107 -12.53 4.16 3.84
CA GLN A 107 -13.39 3.00 3.62
C GLN A 107 -12.75 1.70 4.12
N ALA A 108 -11.68 1.80 4.92
CA ALA A 108 -10.91 0.66 5.40
C ALA A 108 -11.76 -0.32 6.21
N SER A 109 -11.50 -1.61 6.01
CA SER A 109 -12.04 -2.69 6.81
C SER A 109 -10.98 -3.78 6.97
N PHE A 110 -10.99 -4.45 8.12
CA PHE A 110 -10.03 -5.50 8.41
C PHE A 110 -10.04 -6.64 7.37
N TYR A 111 -11.23 -7.01 6.90
CA TYR A 111 -11.41 -8.16 6.01
C TYR A 111 -11.32 -7.79 4.52
N ASN A 112 -11.56 -6.54 4.18
CA ASN A 112 -11.54 -6.10 2.80
C ASN A 112 -10.12 -6.01 2.26
N GLU A 113 -9.96 -6.29 0.98
CA GLU A 113 -8.69 -6.11 0.28
C GLU A 113 -8.60 -4.68 -0.26
N PRO A 114 -7.51 -3.93 0.04
CA PRO A 114 -7.28 -2.66 -0.60
C PRO A 114 -7.15 -2.82 -2.11
N LYS A 115 -7.71 -1.88 -2.88
CA LYS A 115 -7.64 -1.90 -4.35
C LYS A 115 -6.28 -1.41 -4.84
N TYR A 116 -5.22 -2.19 -4.59
CA TYR A 116 -3.83 -1.82 -4.89
C TYR A 116 -3.61 -1.42 -6.36
N GLU A 117 -4.25 -2.11 -7.30
CA GLU A 117 -4.14 -1.79 -8.73
C GLU A 117 -4.65 -0.38 -9.04
N GLN A 118 -5.76 0.05 -8.41
CA GLN A 118 -6.30 1.40 -8.58
C GLN A 118 -5.40 2.45 -7.93
N ILE A 119 -4.95 2.21 -6.70
CA ILE A 119 -4.03 3.12 -5.99
C ILE A 119 -2.77 3.35 -6.82
N ASN A 120 -2.17 2.29 -7.39
CA ASN A 120 -1.00 2.43 -8.24
C ASN A 120 -1.31 3.20 -9.53
N ALA A 121 -2.46 2.96 -10.16
CA ALA A 121 -2.85 3.67 -11.38
C ALA A 121 -3.06 5.18 -11.11
N ASP A 122 -3.65 5.54 -9.97
CA ASP A 122 -3.83 6.94 -9.57
C ASP A 122 -2.49 7.65 -9.34
N ILE A 123 -1.53 6.96 -8.72
CA ILE A 123 -0.16 7.48 -8.53
C ILE A 123 0.54 7.65 -9.89
N GLU A 124 0.48 6.63 -10.76
CA GLU A 124 1.06 6.69 -12.10
C GLU A 124 0.46 7.84 -12.92
N LEU A 125 -0.85 8.07 -12.84
CA LEU A 125 -1.53 9.17 -13.53
C LEU A 125 -1.07 10.54 -13.02
N ASP A 126 -0.98 10.72 -11.71
CA ASP A 126 -0.53 11.98 -11.09
C ASP A 126 0.93 12.29 -11.45
N MET A 127 1.79 11.26 -11.46
CA MET A 127 3.17 11.39 -11.95
C MET A 127 3.22 11.86 -13.41
N ILE A 128 2.43 11.24 -14.31
CA ILE A 128 2.39 11.61 -15.73
C ILE A 128 1.90 13.06 -15.91
N GLN A 129 0.85 13.46 -15.19
CA GLN A 129 0.30 14.82 -15.27
C GLN A 129 1.29 15.89 -14.81
N ARG A 130 2.13 15.55 -13.84
CA ARG A 130 3.20 16.41 -13.32
C ARG A 130 4.52 16.28 -14.10
N ASN A 131 4.50 15.53 -15.20
CA ASN A 131 5.66 15.29 -16.08
C ASN A 131 6.85 14.63 -15.36
N PHE A 132 6.56 13.74 -14.40
CA PHE A 132 7.55 12.89 -13.73
C PHE A 132 7.58 11.49 -14.33
N SER A 133 8.78 10.90 -14.31
CA SER A 133 9.07 9.54 -14.72
C SER A 133 9.78 8.77 -13.60
N LEU A 134 9.57 7.45 -13.53
CA LEU A 134 10.25 6.56 -12.56
C LEU A 134 11.80 6.61 -12.63
N GLY A 135 12.35 7.08 -13.74
CA GLY A 135 13.80 7.24 -13.94
C GLY A 135 14.34 8.62 -13.55
N ASP A 136 13.48 9.51 -13.07
CA ASP A 136 13.88 10.86 -12.69
C ASP A 136 14.79 10.86 -11.47
N ARG A 137 15.55 11.95 -11.36
CA ARG A 137 16.54 12.11 -10.30
C ARG A 137 15.82 12.37 -8.98
N LEU A 138 16.12 11.54 -7.98
CA LEU A 138 15.64 11.71 -6.61
C LEU A 138 16.43 12.81 -5.90
N ASP A 139 15.85 13.42 -4.87
CA ASP A 139 16.39 14.63 -4.21
C ASP A 139 17.80 14.41 -3.64
N TRP A 140 18.08 13.21 -3.13
CA TRP A 140 19.39 12.85 -2.58
C TRP A 140 20.43 12.45 -3.63
N GLN A 141 20.04 12.31 -4.90
CA GLN A 141 20.97 11.93 -5.96
C GLN A 141 21.76 13.16 -6.44
N SER A 142 23.08 13.03 -6.47
CA SER A 142 23.93 14.11 -6.96
C SER A 142 23.63 14.44 -8.43
N SER A 143 23.64 15.73 -8.75
CA SER A 143 24.57 16.27 -9.75
C SER A 143 24.96 15.38 -10.94
N ARG A 144 25.92 14.49 -10.64
CA ARG A 144 26.62 13.65 -11.61
C ARG A 144 25.80 12.43 -11.98
N ARG A 145 25.28 12.43 -13.21
CA ARG A 145 24.51 11.34 -13.81
C ARG A 145 25.39 10.09 -13.99
N SER A 146 25.19 9.05 -13.19
CA SER A 146 25.91 7.78 -13.35
C SER A 146 25.19 6.89 -14.37
N LYS A 147 25.84 6.61 -15.52
CA LYS A 147 25.32 5.74 -16.60
C LYS A 147 24.97 4.32 -16.10
N ALA A 148 25.53 3.88 -14.98
CA ALA A 148 25.22 2.59 -14.36
C ALA A 148 23.84 2.55 -13.69
N MET A 149 23.41 3.68 -13.08
CA MET A 149 22.12 3.79 -12.39
C MET A 149 20.95 3.68 -13.39
N GLU A 150 21.06 4.37 -14.53
CA GLU A 150 20.05 4.42 -15.58
C GLU A 150 19.84 3.06 -16.28
N ARG A 151 20.87 2.20 -16.31
CA ARG A 151 20.76 0.81 -16.79
C ARG A 151 20.03 -0.07 -15.79
N ARG A 152 20.30 0.12 -14.49
CA ARG A 152 19.66 -0.65 -13.41
C ARG A 152 18.16 -0.33 -13.29
N TYR A 153 17.78 0.95 -13.40
CA TYR A 153 16.36 1.35 -13.42
C TYR A 153 15.61 0.77 -14.61
N ARG A 154 16.18 0.82 -15.82
CA ARG A 154 15.58 0.18 -17.01
C ARG A 154 15.39 -1.33 -16.84
N PHE A 155 16.37 -2.02 -16.25
CA PHE A 155 16.27 -3.45 -15.96
C PHE A 155 15.18 -3.76 -14.94
N LEU A 156 15.09 -3.00 -13.84
CA LEU A 156 14.04 -3.19 -12.82
C LEU A 156 12.65 -2.94 -13.39
N ASN A 157 12.48 -1.90 -14.23
CA ASN A 157 11.20 -1.60 -14.86
C ASN A 157 10.81 -2.70 -15.86
N TYR A 158 11.77 -3.20 -16.66
CA TYR A 158 11.56 -4.36 -17.52
C TYR A 158 11.15 -5.60 -16.73
N ALA A 159 11.86 -5.93 -15.65
CA ALA A 159 11.54 -7.07 -14.80
C ALA A 159 10.16 -6.95 -14.13
N HIS A 160 9.80 -5.76 -13.66
CA HIS A 160 8.48 -5.48 -13.09
C HIS A 160 7.36 -5.66 -14.13
N ASN A 161 7.56 -5.13 -15.34
CA ASN A 161 6.61 -5.28 -16.44
C ASN A 161 6.50 -6.74 -16.91
N CYS A 162 7.60 -7.49 -16.97
CA CYS A 162 7.57 -8.93 -17.23
C CYS A 162 6.79 -9.69 -16.16
N ARG A 163 6.90 -9.29 -14.88
CA ARG A 163 6.16 -9.90 -13.77
C ARG A 163 4.67 -9.57 -13.81
N LYS A 164 4.30 -8.32 -14.11
CA LYS A 164 2.90 -7.90 -14.37
C LYS A 164 2.32 -8.67 -15.56
N LEU A 165 3.08 -8.83 -16.65
CA LEU A 165 2.67 -9.62 -17.81
C LEU A 165 2.48 -11.09 -17.45
N HIS A 166 3.40 -11.68 -16.70
CA HIS A 166 3.32 -13.07 -16.25
C HIS A 166 2.09 -13.31 -15.35
N GLN A 167 1.82 -12.41 -14.40
CA GLN A 167 0.60 -12.48 -13.58
C GLN A 167 -0.68 -12.33 -14.40
N LYS A 168 -0.68 -11.46 -15.42
CA LYS A 168 -1.80 -11.31 -16.36
C LYS A 168 -2.02 -12.58 -17.20
N VAL A 169 -0.95 -13.22 -17.64
CA VAL A 169 -1.01 -14.51 -18.37
C VAL A 169 -1.51 -15.65 -17.47
N ILE A 170 -1.08 -15.70 -16.21
CA ILE A 170 -1.60 -16.68 -15.24
C ILE A 170 -3.10 -16.45 -15.00
N LYS A 171 -3.53 -15.21 -14.75
CA LYS A 171 -4.96 -14.89 -14.58
C LYS A 171 -5.79 -15.26 -15.84
N GLN A 172 -5.27 -14.99 -17.04
CA GLN A 172 -5.92 -15.39 -18.30
C GLN A 172 -5.95 -16.92 -18.50
N ASN A 173 -4.93 -17.64 -18.04
CA ASN A 173 -4.90 -19.09 -18.12
C ASN A 173 -5.83 -19.74 -17.11
N ASP A 174 -6.01 -19.17 -15.91
CA ASP A 174 -7.02 -19.64 -14.94
C ASP A 174 -8.45 -19.42 -15.47
N GLU A 175 -8.74 -18.29 -16.13
CA GLU A 175 -10.02 -18.06 -16.79
C GLU A 175 -10.25 -19.00 -17.99
N ARG A 176 -9.18 -19.44 -18.66
CA ARG A 176 -9.25 -20.39 -19.79
C ARG A 176 -9.28 -21.85 -19.36
N SER A 177 -8.79 -22.16 -18.15
CA SER A 177 -8.77 -23.51 -17.57
C SER A 177 -10.10 -23.92 -16.95
N SER A 178 -11.09 -23.03 -16.84
CA SER A 178 -12.42 -23.38 -16.28
C SER A 178 -13.36 -24.09 -17.27
N TYR A 179 -12.86 -24.51 -18.45
CA TYR A 179 -13.69 -25.06 -19.55
C TYR A 179 -13.46 -26.55 -19.89
N TYR A 180 -12.73 -27.31 -19.07
CA TYR A 180 -12.65 -28.77 -19.22
C TYR A 180 -12.95 -29.48 -17.90
N TYR A 181 -14.24 -29.62 -17.59
CA TYR A 181 -14.76 -30.79 -16.87
C TYR A 181 -15.71 -31.49 -17.83
N VAL A 182 -15.23 -32.56 -18.47
CA VAL A 182 -16.09 -33.55 -19.12
C VAL A 182 -16.18 -34.69 -18.13
N GLU A 183 -17.38 -34.95 -17.64
CA GLU A 183 -17.73 -36.11 -16.83
C GLU A 183 -17.44 -37.38 -17.64
N GLU A 184 -16.45 -38.17 -17.22
CA GLU A 184 -16.38 -39.57 -17.63
C GLU A 184 -17.37 -40.35 -16.75
N ALA A 185 -18.55 -40.59 -17.31
CA ALA A 185 -19.54 -41.49 -16.76
C ALA A 185 -19.03 -42.93 -16.84
N ASP A 186 -19.20 -43.66 -15.73
CA ASP A 186 -19.00 -45.09 -15.61
C ASP A 186 -19.79 -45.87 -16.67
N GLU A 187 -19.11 -46.66 -17.51
CA GLU A 187 -19.69 -47.84 -18.14
C GLU A 187 -18.95 -49.09 -17.65
N ALA A 188 -19.59 -49.77 -16.70
CA ALA A 188 -19.27 -51.13 -16.32
C ALA A 188 -19.76 -52.08 -17.42
N ILE A 189 -18.85 -52.89 -17.97
CA ILE A 189 -19.20 -54.08 -18.76
C ILE A 189 -18.64 -55.30 -18.03
N GLN A 190 -19.56 -56.18 -17.60
CA GLN A 190 -19.34 -57.61 -17.42
C GLN A 190 -20.24 -58.35 -18.40
#